data_AF-A0A1F5YQB6-F1
#
_entry.id   AF-A0A1F5YQB6-F1
#
_cell.length_a   1.000
_cell.length_b   1.000
_cell.length_c   1.000
_cell.angle_alpha   90.00
_cell.angle_beta   90.00
_cell.angle_gamma   90.00
#
_symmetry.space_group_name_H-M   'P 1'
#
loop_
_entity.id
_entity.type
_entity.pdbx_description
1 polymer ?
#
loop_
_entity_poly.entity_id
_entity_poly.type
_entity_poly.pdbx_seq_one_letter_code
_entity_poly.pdbx_strand_id
1 'polypeptide(L)'
;ITGKKATEIKEKLDKADVLYFSGGNQFYLLKKMQESNILNLIRDYVKQGKIYIGSSAGSVIAGPDIYITRFIDEARKVYILDSYEGLNLVNFTVFPHWGDEYFKKLYFSQRLKNAYNLKSKIILLTDYQYIIVIDNWFQIIEVNPRIDRVRGIAKGVYGKGEEYIEKERQTWKK
;
A
#
# COMPACT_ATOMS: atom_id res chain seq x y z
N ILE A 1 -6.69 11.55 -7.23
CA ILE A 1 -7.93 10.76 -7.40
C ILE A 1 -9.14 11.65 -7.08
N THR A 2 -9.18 12.29 -5.91
CA THR A 2 -10.22 13.25 -5.52
C THR A 2 -10.48 14.33 -6.58
N GLY A 3 -11.76 14.52 -6.92
CA GLY A 3 -12.22 15.60 -7.81
C GLY A 3 -11.96 15.38 -9.30
N LYS A 4 -11.54 14.19 -9.74
CA LYS A 4 -11.26 13.87 -11.15
C LYS A 4 -12.24 12.84 -11.68
N LYS A 5 -12.59 12.94 -12.96
CA LYS A 5 -13.35 11.92 -13.68
C LYS A 5 -12.46 10.70 -13.96
N ALA A 6 -13.09 9.53 -14.10
CA ALA A 6 -12.39 8.29 -14.41
C ALA A 6 -11.54 8.38 -15.70
N THR A 7 -12.03 9.11 -16.72
CA THR A 7 -11.32 9.34 -17.99
C THR A 7 -10.03 10.14 -17.79
N GLU A 8 -10.07 11.22 -17.03
CA GLU A 8 -8.88 12.04 -16.71
C GLU A 8 -7.86 11.26 -15.89
N ILE A 9 -8.33 10.36 -15.01
CA ILE A 9 -7.46 9.47 -14.26
C ILE A 9 -6.80 8.48 -15.23
N LYS A 10 -7.58 7.81 -16.08
CA LYS A 10 -7.09 6.84 -17.06
C LYS A 10 -6.03 7.44 -17.98
N GLU A 11 -6.27 8.60 -18.58
CA GLU A 11 -5.32 9.26 -19.47
C GLU A 11 -3.96 9.54 -18.81
N LYS A 12 -3.97 9.88 -17.51
CA LYS A 12 -2.73 10.08 -16.75
C LYS A 12 -2.05 8.76 -16.42
N LEU A 13 -2.82 7.73 -16.07
CA LEU A 13 -2.28 6.40 -15.75
C LEU A 13 -1.71 5.70 -16.98
N ASP A 14 -2.31 5.88 -18.15
CA ASP A 14 -1.81 5.33 -19.43
C ASP A 14 -0.36 5.77 -19.68
N LYS A 15 -0.04 7.04 -19.39
CA LYS A 15 1.28 7.65 -19.59
C LYS A 15 2.27 7.45 -18.43
N ALA A 16 1.84 6.87 -17.31
CA ALA A 16 2.66 6.75 -16.12
C ALA A 16 3.29 5.35 -16.01
N ASP A 17 4.59 5.25 -15.77
CA ASP A 17 5.24 3.97 -15.48
C ASP A 17 5.06 3.54 -14.03
N VAL A 18 4.83 4.52 -13.15
CA VAL A 18 4.72 4.33 -11.69
C VAL A 18 3.40 4.89 -11.17
N LEU A 19 2.70 4.07 -10.39
CA LEU A 19 1.46 4.37 -9.70
C LEU A 19 1.74 4.56 -8.21
N TYR A 20 1.91 5.81 -7.78
CA TYR A 20 2.18 6.12 -6.38
C TYR A 20 0.91 6.46 -5.59
N PHE A 21 0.70 5.74 -4.49
CA PHE A 21 -0.39 5.93 -3.54
C PHE A 21 0.20 6.33 -2.18
N SER A 22 0.00 7.58 -1.80
CA SER A 22 0.54 8.16 -0.56
C SER A 22 -0.23 7.72 0.69
N GLY A 23 0.29 8.13 1.85
CA GLY A 23 -0.36 7.97 3.15
C GLY A 23 -1.61 8.84 3.35
N GLY A 24 -2.18 8.75 4.54
CA GLY A 24 -3.43 9.41 4.94
C GLY A 24 -4.39 8.42 5.60
N ASN A 25 -5.69 8.58 5.36
CA ASN A 25 -6.71 7.63 5.82
C ASN A 25 -7.00 6.60 4.72
N GLN A 26 -6.73 5.32 4.97
CA GLN A 26 -6.94 4.24 4.01
C GLN A 26 -8.41 4.00 3.65
N PHE A 27 -9.35 4.26 4.56
CA PHE A 27 -10.78 4.14 4.28
C PHE A 27 -11.25 5.27 3.35
N TYR A 28 -10.79 6.50 3.58
CA TYR A 28 -11.04 7.61 2.65
C TYR A 28 -10.44 7.33 1.27
N LEU A 29 -9.19 6.86 1.23
CA LEU A 29 -8.50 6.55 -0.02
C LEU A 29 -9.29 5.48 -0.81
N LEU A 30 -9.66 4.37 -0.16
CA LEU A 30 -10.47 3.33 -0.79
C LEU A 30 -11.82 3.87 -1.26
N LYS A 31 -12.50 4.70 -0.45
CA LYS A 31 -13.78 5.31 -0.85
C LYS A 31 -13.64 6.12 -2.13
N LYS A 32 -12.60 6.95 -2.23
CA LYS A 32 -12.35 7.75 -3.44
C LYS A 32 -12.01 6.89 -4.66
N MET A 33 -11.32 5.76 -4.46
CA MET A 33 -11.07 4.81 -5.54
C MET A 33 -12.34 4.10 -6.02
N GLN A 34 -13.24 3.74 -5.10
CA GLN A 34 -14.56 3.16 -5.40
C GLN A 34 -15.45 4.16 -6.14
N GLU A 35 -15.57 5.39 -5.63
CA GLU A 35 -16.36 6.46 -6.28
C GLU A 35 -15.86 6.80 -7.69
N SER A 36 -14.54 6.72 -7.93
CA SER A 36 -13.97 6.92 -9.26
C SER A 36 -13.95 5.66 -10.14
N ASN A 37 -14.40 4.51 -9.63
CA ASN A 37 -14.39 3.21 -10.30
C ASN A 37 -13.02 2.82 -10.91
N ILE A 38 -11.93 3.06 -10.18
CA ILE A 38 -10.56 2.84 -10.68
C ILE A 38 -9.87 1.61 -10.10
N LEU A 39 -10.49 0.87 -9.18
CA LEU A 39 -9.85 -0.28 -8.53
C LEU A 39 -9.38 -1.34 -9.55
N ASN A 40 -10.27 -1.76 -10.45
CA ASN A 40 -9.94 -2.72 -11.50
C ASN A 40 -8.90 -2.17 -12.48
N LEU A 41 -9.01 -0.88 -12.84
CA LEU A 41 -8.07 -0.22 -13.72
C LEU A 41 -6.63 -0.26 -13.16
N ILE A 42 -6.46 0.03 -11.86
CA ILE A 42 -5.16 -0.05 -11.19
C ILE A 42 -4.63 -1.48 -11.16
N ARG A 43 -5.48 -2.46 -10.86
CA ARG A 43 -5.10 -3.90 -10.88
C ARG A 43 -4.60 -4.31 -12.26
N ASP A 44 -5.28 -3.91 -13.31
CA ASP A 44 -4.94 -4.28 -14.68
C ASP A 44 -3.62 -3.65 -15.12
N TYR A 45 -3.39 -2.38 -14.77
CA TYR A 45 -2.11 -1.72 -15.03
C TYR A 45 -0.92 -2.37 -14.34
N VAL A 46 -1.09 -2.79 -13.08
CA VAL A 46 -0.03 -3.50 -12.35
C VAL A 46 0.24 -4.87 -12.99
N LYS A 47 -0.81 -5.59 -13.39
CA LYS A 47 -0.67 -6.86 -14.15
C LYS A 47 0.02 -6.67 -15.50
N GLN A 48 -0.15 -5.52 -16.14
CA GLN A 48 0.53 -5.14 -17.39
C GLN A 48 1.99 -4.71 -17.18
N GLY A 49 2.48 -4.68 -15.93
CA GLY A 49 3.88 -4.40 -15.61
C GLY A 49 4.16 -2.99 -15.11
N LYS A 50 3.16 -2.11 -14.98
CA LYS A 50 3.37 -0.79 -14.34
C LYS A 50 3.68 -0.99 -12.85
N ILE A 51 4.59 -0.17 -12.33
CA ILE A 51 5.05 -0.27 -10.95
C ILE A 51 4.04 0.38 -10.01
N TYR A 52 3.46 -0.36 -9.07
CA TYR A 52 2.76 0.24 -7.94
C TYR A 52 3.73 0.59 -6.82
N ILE A 53 3.52 1.73 -6.15
CA ILE A 53 4.22 2.11 -4.91
C ILE A 53 3.18 2.62 -3.91
N GLY A 54 3.03 1.92 -2.79
CA GLY A 54 2.18 2.35 -1.67
C GLY A 54 3.00 2.93 -0.53
N SER A 55 2.51 3.96 0.15
CA SER A 55 3.05 4.48 1.41
C SER A 55 1.95 4.54 2.46
N SER A 56 2.20 4.03 3.68
CA SER A 56 1.25 4.06 4.79
C SER A 56 -0.15 3.56 4.36
N ALA A 57 -1.17 4.41 4.26
CA ALA A 57 -2.48 4.03 3.70
C ALA A 57 -2.40 3.33 2.34
N GLY A 58 -1.50 3.78 1.45
CA GLY A 58 -1.21 3.14 0.17
C GLY A 58 -0.74 1.69 0.33
N SER A 59 0.15 1.40 1.28
CA SER A 59 0.62 0.02 1.48
C SER A 59 -0.46 -0.90 2.05
N VAL A 60 -1.39 -0.36 2.83
CA VAL A 60 -2.55 -1.10 3.34
C VAL A 60 -3.50 -1.49 2.20
N ILE A 61 -3.88 -0.54 1.34
CA ILE A 61 -4.86 -0.80 0.26
C ILE A 61 -4.31 -1.73 -0.83
N ALA A 62 -2.99 -1.98 -0.91
CA ALA A 62 -2.42 -2.96 -1.83
C ALA A 62 -2.85 -4.40 -1.51
N GLY A 63 -3.17 -4.67 -0.25
CA GLY A 63 -3.59 -5.97 0.25
C GLY A 63 -5.03 -6.37 -0.10
N PRO A 64 -5.49 -7.51 0.44
CA PRO A 64 -6.79 -8.05 0.11
C PRO A 64 -7.95 -7.35 0.85
N ASP A 65 -7.74 -6.96 2.09
CA ASP A 65 -8.80 -6.41 2.96
C ASP A 65 -8.23 -5.37 3.93
N ILE A 66 -8.81 -4.16 3.92
CA ILE A 66 -8.44 -3.08 4.83
C ILE A 66 -9.23 -3.10 6.15
N TYR A 67 -10.30 -3.90 6.24
CA TYR A 67 -11.18 -3.98 7.41
C TYR A 67 -10.40 -4.35 8.67
N ILE A 68 -9.38 -5.19 8.54
CA ILE A 68 -8.53 -5.61 9.66
C ILE A 68 -7.72 -4.44 10.28
N THR A 69 -7.52 -3.35 9.53
CA THR A 69 -6.84 -2.14 10.02
C THR A 69 -7.76 -1.14 10.72
N ARG A 70 -9.06 -1.47 10.84
CA ARG A 70 -10.08 -0.57 11.39
C ARG A 70 -9.83 -0.19 12.84
N PHE A 71 -10.26 1.03 13.15
CA PHE A 71 -10.57 1.47 14.49
C PHE A 71 -12.08 1.29 14.72
N ILE A 72 -12.48 0.52 15.74
CA ILE A 72 -13.87 0.12 16.02
C ILE A 72 -14.82 1.33 16.10
N ASP A 73 -14.38 2.46 16.67
CA ASP A 73 -15.27 3.61 16.85
C ASP A 73 -15.37 4.58 15.66
N GLU A 74 -14.44 4.52 14.70
CA GLU A 74 -14.33 5.51 13.61
C GLU A 74 -14.55 4.92 12.22
N ALA A 75 -14.08 3.70 11.96
CA ALA A 75 -14.06 3.15 10.61
C ALA A 75 -15.46 3.02 9.98
N ARG A 76 -16.48 2.75 10.80
CA ARG A 76 -17.88 2.68 10.33
C ARG A 76 -18.62 4.02 10.36
N LYS A 77 -18.10 5.02 11.09
CA LYS A 77 -18.80 6.30 11.29
C LYS A 77 -18.42 7.36 10.25
N VAL A 78 -17.22 7.29 9.68
CA VAL A 78 -16.68 8.39 8.86
C VAL A 78 -16.80 8.14 7.36
N TYR A 79 -16.65 6.89 6.89
CA TYR A 79 -16.70 6.56 5.46
C TYR A 79 -17.55 5.33 5.19
N ILE A 80 -18.66 5.51 4.46
CA ILE A 80 -19.51 4.40 3.99
C ILE A 80 -18.86 3.79 2.76
N LEU A 81 -18.19 2.65 2.93
CA LEU A 81 -17.57 1.88 1.85
C LEU A 81 -18.53 0.85 1.27
N ASP A 82 -18.42 0.60 -0.03
CA ASP A 82 -19.21 -0.43 -0.71
C ASP A 82 -18.66 -1.83 -0.38
N SER A 83 -17.35 -1.91 -0.15
CA SER A 83 -16.61 -3.08 0.32
C SER A 83 -15.31 -2.63 1.01
N TYR A 84 -14.75 -3.46 1.89
CA TYR A 84 -13.41 -3.26 2.47
C TYR A 84 -12.30 -3.94 1.67
N GLU A 85 -12.66 -4.58 0.56
CA GLU A 85 -11.70 -5.19 -0.36
C GLU A 85 -10.71 -4.15 -0.89
N GLY A 86 -9.41 -4.43 -0.70
CA GLY A 86 -8.33 -3.61 -1.24
C GLY A 86 -8.07 -3.89 -2.71
N LEU A 87 -6.85 -3.66 -3.18
CA LEU A 87 -6.45 -3.88 -4.55
C LEU A 87 -6.13 -5.35 -4.86
N ASN A 88 -5.93 -6.21 -3.85
CA ASN A 88 -5.55 -7.61 -4.08
C ASN A 88 -4.28 -7.74 -4.95
N LEU A 89 -3.32 -6.82 -4.81
CA LEU A 89 -2.01 -6.92 -5.48
C LEU A 89 -1.10 -7.94 -4.76
N VAL A 90 -1.34 -8.14 -3.47
CA VAL A 90 -0.69 -9.14 -2.62
C VAL A 90 -1.70 -9.92 -1.80
N ASN A 91 -1.29 -11.09 -1.31
CA ASN A 91 -2.10 -11.98 -0.48
C ASN A 91 -1.92 -11.74 1.03
N PHE A 92 -1.36 -10.59 1.43
CA PHE A 92 -1.19 -10.17 2.82
C PHE A 92 -1.56 -8.69 2.99
N THR A 93 -1.90 -8.28 4.21
CA THR A 93 -2.15 -6.88 4.56
C THR A 93 -0.94 -6.30 5.29
N VAL A 94 -0.40 -5.19 4.80
CA VAL A 94 0.67 -4.45 5.49
C VAL A 94 0.07 -3.64 6.64
N PHE A 95 0.69 -3.74 7.82
CA PHE A 95 0.42 -2.89 8.98
C PHE A 95 1.60 -1.92 9.12
N PRO A 96 1.48 -0.69 8.61
CA PRO A 96 2.56 0.30 8.63
C PRO A 96 2.63 1.02 9.98
N HIS A 97 3.80 1.56 10.30
CA HIS A 97 4.10 2.29 11.54
C HIS A 97 4.23 1.41 12.78
N TRP A 98 4.67 0.17 12.61
CA TRP A 98 4.99 -0.68 13.75
C TRP A 98 6.16 -0.09 14.56
N GLY A 99 6.01 -0.06 15.88
CA GLY A 99 7.03 0.47 16.79
C GLY A 99 7.06 1.99 16.91
N ASP A 100 6.25 2.72 16.16
CA ASP A 100 6.13 4.17 16.30
C ASP A 100 5.25 4.55 17.51
N GLU A 101 5.71 5.47 18.35
CA GLU A 101 5.04 5.84 19.61
C GLU A 101 3.68 6.52 19.37
N TYR A 102 3.52 7.28 18.28
CA TYR A 102 2.25 7.88 17.90
C TYR A 102 1.19 6.81 17.58
N PHE A 103 1.60 5.72 16.93
CA PHE A 103 0.69 4.63 16.54
C PHE A 103 0.54 3.53 17.59
N LYS A 104 1.35 3.53 18.65
CA LYS A 104 1.36 2.50 19.70
C LYS A 104 -0.03 2.19 20.26
N LYS A 105 -0.80 3.23 20.64
CA LYS A 105 -2.16 3.06 21.17
C LYS A 105 -3.06 2.35 20.14
N LEU A 106 -3.02 2.77 18.88
CA LEU A 106 -3.79 2.14 17.80
C LEU A 106 -3.42 0.65 17.64
N TYR A 107 -2.14 0.31 17.76
CA TYR A 107 -1.69 -1.07 17.64
C TYR A 107 -2.22 -1.98 18.74
N PHE A 108 -1.95 -1.63 20.00
CA PHE A 108 -2.29 -2.48 21.14
C PHE A 108 -3.79 -2.50 21.47
N SER A 109 -4.50 -1.40 21.23
CA SER A 109 -5.94 -1.38 21.51
C SER A 109 -6.77 -2.07 20.43
N GLN A 110 -6.30 -2.13 19.18
CA GLN A 110 -7.14 -2.41 18.02
C GLN A 110 -6.47 -3.36 17.01
N ARG A 111 -5.40 -2.90 16.32
CA ARG A 111 -4.83 -3.63 15.18
C ARG A 111 -4.37 -5.04 15.57
N LEU A 112 -3.68 -5.19 16.71
CA LEU A 112 -3.24 -6.50 17.17
C LEU A 112 -4.43 -7.40 17.56
N LYS A 113 -5.48 -6.86 18.19
CA LYS A 113 -6.70 -7.65 18.48
C LYS A 113 -7.36 -8.13 17.20
N ASN A 114 -7.43 -7.30 16.16
CA ASN A 114 -7.97 -7.71 14.86
C ASN A 114 -7.09 -8.78 14.20
N ALA A 115 -5.77 -8.68 14.34
CA ALA A 115 -4.80 -9.63 13.80
C ALA A 115 -4.98 -11.05 14.36
N TYR A 116 -5.31 -11.20 15.65
CA TYR A 116 -5.55 -12.51 16.26
C TYR A 116 -6.91 -13.13 15.93
N ASN A 117 -7.91 -12.30 15.59
CA ASN A 117 -9.29 -12.75 15.40
C ASN A 117 -9.68 -12.99 13.94
N LEU A 118 -8.84 -12.57 12.99
CA LEU A 118 -9.10 -12.70 11.56
C LEU A 118 -8.02 -13.58 10.93
N LYS A 119 -8.41 -14.51 10.04
CA LYS A 119 -7.51 -15.47 9.36
C LYS A 119 -6.60 -14.80 8.30
N SER A 120 -6.29 -13.52 8.43
CA SER A 120 -5.56 -12.74 7.44
C SER A 120 -4.06 -12.87 7.63
N LYS A 121 -3.30 -12.93 6.52
CA LYS A 121 -1.84 -12.82 6.55
C LYS A 121 -1.46 -11.36 6.74
N ILE A 122 -0.63 -11.06 7.72
CA ILE A 122 -0.27 -9.68 8.10
C ILE A 122 1.25 -9.56 8.15
N ILE A 123 1.76 -8.46 7.61
CA ILE A 123 3.16 -8.07 7.75
C ILE A 123 3.22 -6.72 8.46
N LEU A 124 3.84 -6.70 9.63
CA LEU A 124 4.12 -5.47 10.38
C LEU A 124 5.39 -4.83 9.81
N LEU A 125 5.31 -3.56 9.41
CA LEU A 125 6.48 -2.79 8.94
C LEU A 125 6.68 -1.56 9.81
N THR A 126 7.94 -1.30 10.18
CA THR A 126 8.34 -0.02 10.78
C THR A 126 8.40 1.08 9.71
N ASP A 127 8.59 2.33 10.13
CA ASP A 127 8.76 3.46 9.20
C ASP A 127 10.10 3.47 8.48
N TYR A 128 11.00 2.58 8.89
CA TYR A 128 12.30 2.36 8.28
C TYR A 128 12.33 1.08 7.47
N GLN A 129 11.19 0.51 7.11
CA GLN A 129 11.13 -0.71 6.31
C GLN A 129 10.21 -0.56 5.11
N TYR A 130 10.54 -1.26 4.04
CA TYR A 130 9.67 -1.46 2.90
C TYR A 130 9.70 -2.91 2.42
N ILE A 131 8.73 -3.27 1.58
CA ILE A 131 8.57 -4.64 1.08
C ILE A 131 8.59 -4.64 -0.44
N ILE A 132 9.61 -5.18 -1.07
CA ILE A 132 9.59 -5.40 -2.52
C ILE A 132 8.84 -6.69 -2.79
N VAL A 133 7.93 -6.70 -3.76
CA VAL A 133 7.26 -7.92 -4.21
C VAL A 133 7.45 -8.09 -5.71
N ILE A 134 8.02 -9.23 -6.10
CA ILE A 134 8.28 -9.57 -7.49
C ILE A 134 7.72 -10.96 -7.71
N ASP A 135 6.73 -11.05 -8.58
CA ASP A 135 5.95 -12.27 -8.83
C ASP A 135 5.43 -12.90 -7.53
N ASN A 136 5.96 -14.08 -7.16
CA ASN A 136 5.56 -14.83 -5.98
C ASN A 136 6.51 -14.65 -4.79
N TRP A 137 7.53 -13.79 -4.91
CA TRP A 137 8.53 -13.56 -3.89
C TRP A 137 8.43 -12.15 -3.33
N PHE A 138 8.78 -12.00 -2.05
CA PHE A 138 8.93 -10.69 -1.43
C PHE A 138 10.16 -10.62 -0.52
N GLN A 139 10.67 -9.40 -0.33
CA GLN A 139 11.73 -9.09 0.62
C GLN A 139 11.38 -7.85 1.41
N ILE A 140 11.58 -7.94 2.73
CA ILE A 140 11.53 -6.78 3.61
C ILE A 140 12.94 -6.19 3.68
N ILE A 141 13.05 -4.90 3.39
CA ILE A 141 14.32 -4.16 3.37
C ILE A 141 14.24 -3.05 4.40
N GLU A 142 15.24 -2.99 5.25
CA GLU A 142 15.44 -1.88 6.19
C GLU A 142 16.17 -0.73 5.49
N VAL A 143 15.71 0.48 5.73
CA VAL A 143 16.23 1.73 5.19
C VAL A 143 16.99 2.40 6.30
N ASN A 144 18.25 2.73 6.05
CA ASN A 144 19.03 3.55 6.96
C ASN A 144 18.79 5.02 6.61
N PRO A 145 18.03 5.79 7.41
CA PRO A 145 17.70 7.18 7.10
C PRO A 145 18.94 8.11 7.03
N ARG A 146 20.10 7.68 7.53
CA ARG A 146 21.36 8.43 7.43
C ARG A 146 22.07 8.23 6.09
N ILE A 147 21.85 7.10 5.43
CA ILE A 147 22.53 6.70 4.19
C ILE A 147 21.59 6.90 3.00
N ASP A 148 20.34 6.47 3.13
CA ASP A 148 19.44 6.32 2.00
C ASP A 148 18.68 7.61 1.64
N ARG A 149 18.78 8.66 2.48
CA ARG A 149 18.01 9.94 2.36
C ARG A 149 16.50 9.74 2.11
N VAL A 150 15.96 8.56 2.38
CA VAL A 150 14.53 8.23 2.27
C VAL A 150 14.01 8.06 3.69
N ARG A 151 13.19 9.02 4.15
CA ARG A 151 12.40 8.88 5.39
C ARG A 151 11.00 8.35 5.04
N GLY A 152 10.59 7.28 5.70
CA GLY A 152 9.17 6.94 5.88
C GLY A 152 8.41 6.50 4.64
N ILE A 153 8.80 5.38 4.00
CA ILE A 153 7.92 4.77 3.00
C ILE A 153 8.01 3.25 3.07
N ALA A 154 6.95 2.61 3.57
CA ALA A 154 6.66 1.20 3.35
C ALA A 154 6.31 0.94 1.87
N LYS A 155 7.29 1.07 0.97
CA LYS A 155 7.14 0.84 -0.48
C LYS A 155 6.87 -0.64 -0.76
N GLY A 156 5.68 -0.94 -1.24
CA GLY A 156 5.39 -2.14 -2.03
C GLY A 156 5.71 -1.85 -3.49
N VAL A 157 6.75 -2.44 -4.10
CA VAL A 157 6.94 -2.43 -5.56
C VAL A 157 6.22 -3.65 -6.13
N TYR A 158 5.39 -3.47 -7.15
CA TYR A 158 4.64 -4.57 -7.80
C TYR A 158 4.68 -4.40 -9.32
N GLY A 159 5.12 -5.44 -10.04
CA GLY A 159 5.17 -5.49 -11.52
C GLY A 159 6.29 -6.40 -12.05
N LYS A 160 6.22 -6.81 -13.32
CA LYS A 160 7.31 -7.52 -14.04
C LYS A 160 8.48 -6.57 -14.28
N GLY A 161 9.29 -6.35 -13.24
CA GLY A 161 10.32 -5.33 -13.21
C GLY A 161 11.75 -5.82 -13.46
N GLU A 162 11.97 -6.99 -14.06
CA GLU A 162 13.33 -7.54 -14.28
C GLU A 162 14.29 -6.52 -14.92
N GLU A 163 13.81 -5.72 -15.86
CA GLU A 163 14.61 -4.71 -16.56
C GLU A 163 14.92 -3.46 -15.70
N TYR A 164 14.05 -3.11 -14.74
CA TYR A 164 14.30 -2.04 -13.76
C TYR A 164 15.28 -2.51 -12.68
N ILE A 165 15.21 -3.80 -12.31
CA ILE A 165 16.08 -4.44 -11.33
C ILE A 165 17.54 -4.45 -11.79
N GLU A 166 17.81 -4.72 -13.07
CA GLU A 166 19.19 -4.73 -13.57
C GLU A 166 19.80 -3.31 -13.53
N LYS A 167 19.01 -2.28 -13.86
CA LYS A 167 19.42 -0.88 -13.76
C LYS A 167 19.69 -0.42 -12.32
N GLU A 168 18.83 -0.77 -11.38
CA GLU A 168 19.02 -0.49 -9.95
C GLU A 168 20.19 -1.28 -9.35
N ARG A 169 20.37 -2.56 -9.70
CA ARG A 169 21.52 -3.37 -9.23
C ARG A 169 22.87 -2.79 -9.65
N GLN A 170 22.94 -2.12 -10.81
CA GLN A 170 24.17 -1.49 -11.28
C GLN A 170 24.47 -0.16 -10.58
N THR A 171 23.45 0.60 -10.16
CA THR A 171 23.65 1.89 -9.47
C THR A 171 24.07 1.74 -8.02
N TRP A 172 23.76 0.63 -7.35
CA TRP A 172 24.09 0.38 -5.94
C TRP A 172 25.46 -0.32 -5.74
N LYS A 173 26.14 -0.71 -6.84
CA LYS A 173 27.50 -1.27 -6.85
C LYS A 173 28.61 -0.23 -7.05
N LYS A 174 28.26 1.06 -7.15
CA LYS A 174 29.20 2.20 -7.16
C LYS A 174 29.09 2.97 -5.85
#